data_AF-A0A1E4R6H9-F1
#
_entry.id   AF-A0A1E4R6H9-F1
#
_cell.length_a   1.000
_cell.length_b   1.000
_cell.length_c   1.000
_cell.angle_alpha   90.00
_cell.angle_beta   90.00
_cell.angle_gamma   90.00
#
_symmetry.space_group_name_H-M   'P 1'
#
loop_
_entity.id
_entity.type
_entity.pdbx_description
1 polymer ?
#
loop_
_entity_poly.entity_id
_entity_poly.type
_entity_poly.pdbx_seq_one_letter_code
_entity_poly.pdbx_strand_id
1 'polypeptide(L)'
;MKKLVLFLAMMTLFFTTTSIADAHPGRLDKNGGHNCSEKSKAKGLCTGYHYHNGNGGGGSSSGGQSNYTQPTTAIQAPALTKVAVYLNNVKQSYTPSAYMKNGTTLVPMKPIFEALGATVSYDSATKKVTATKNSKKIVIGVGNKTAYVDDNGTTSTISLSHPAEVYQGTTMVPLRFVSQALGAEVTFDEAKLTVYITTK
;
A
#
# COMPACT_ATOMS: atom_id res chain seq x y z
N MET A 1 61.66 -0.23 48.77
CA MET A 1 62.61 0.84 48.44
C MET A 1 62.71 0.94 46.92
N LYS A 2 62.47 2.14 46.35
CA LYS A 2 63.25 2.77 45.23
C LYS A 2 63.40 1.95 43.92
N LYS A 3 63.10 2.40 42.70
CA LYS A 3 62.90 3.74 42.11
C LYS A 3 62.37 3.56 40.67
N LEU A 4 61.53 4.52 40.31
CA LEU A 4 61.14 4.98 38.98
C LEU A 4 62.34 5.28 38.06
N VAL A 5 62.33 4.82 36.80
CA VAL A 5 62.95 5.54 35.65
C VAL A 5 62.12 5.33 34.37
N LEU A 6 61.64 6.45 33.86
CA LEU A 6 60.98 6.74 32.59
C LEU A 6 61.98 6.64 31.43
N PHE A 7 61.61 6.17 30.23
CA PHE A 7 62.10 6.75 28.96
C PHE A 7 61.13 6.51 27.81
N LEU A 8 61.05 7.54 26.97
CA LEU A 8 60.03 7.95 26.00
C LEU A 8 60.36 7.46 24.57
N ALA A 9 59.38 7.60 23.66
CA ALA A 9 59.47 7.64 22.18
C ALA A 9 59.19 6.28 21.48
N MET A 10 58.48 6.16 20.35
CA MET A 10 57.79 7.07 19.43
C MET A 10 57.16 6.18 18.32
N MET A 11 56.12 6.70 17.65
CA MET A 11 55.70 6.34 16.29
C MET A 11 54.89 5.05 16.04
N THR A 12 53.57 5.27 15.93
CA THR A 12 52.71 4.94 14.78
C THR A 12 52.82 3.56 14.12
N LEU A 13 51.72 2.78 14.14
CA LEU A 13 51.18 2.17 12.91
C LEU A 13 49.77 1.56 13.12
N PHE A 14 48.80 2.14 12.42
CA PHE A 14 47.63 1.51 11.79
C PHE A 14 46.65 0.68 12.64
N PHE A 15 45.56 1.36 13.01
CA PHE A 15 44.21 0.77 12.99
C PHE A 15 43.95 0.10 11.63
N THR A 16 43.57 -1.17 11.62
CA THR A 16 42.43 -1.65 10.81
C THR A 16 41.83 -2.89 11.47
N THR A 17 40.80 -2.69 12.30
CA THR A 17 39.83 -3.74 12.58
C THR A 17 39.01 -3.95 11.30
N THR A 18 39.29 -4.99 10.52
CA THR A 18 38.34 -5.43 9.50
C THR A 18 37.22 -6.17 10.20
N SER A 19 36.20 -5.43 10.65
CA SER A 19 34.88 -6.00 10.89
C SER A 19 34.28 -6.37 9.53
N ILE A 20 34.46 -7.62 9.11
CA ILE A 20 33.53 -8.25 8.18
C ILE A 20 32.24 -8.53 8.96
N ALA A 21 31.29 -7.60 8.85
CA ALA A 21 29.91 -7.88 9.21
C ALA A 21 29.27 -8.53 7.98
N ASP A 22 29.10 -9.85 8.05
CA ASP A 22 28.28 -10.58 7.10
C ASP A 22 26.88 -9.98 7.06
N ALA A 23 26.43 -9.70 5.84
CA ALA A 23 25.10 -9.20 5.55
C ALA A 23 24.08 -10.30 5.88
N HIS A 24 23.56 -10.29 7.11
CA HIS A 24 22.38 -11.05 7.44
C HIS A 24 21.18 -10.39 6.73
N PRO A 25 20.45 -11.05 5.81
CA PRO A 25 19.18 -10.51 5.36
C PRO A 25 18.31 -10.38 6.62
N GLY A 26 17.90 -9.16 6.91
CA GLY A 26 17.01 -8.90 8.04
C GLY A 26 15.81 -9.82 7.96
N ARG A 27 15.35 -10.30 9.11
CA ARG A 27 14.16 -11.16 9.24
C ARG A 27 13.04 -10.59 8.36
N LEU A 28 12.71 -11.28 7.28
CA LEU A 28 11.56 -10.96 6.45
C LEU A 28 10.29 -11.13 7.30
N ASP A 29 9.28 -10.30 7.08
CA ASP A 29 8.00 -10.50 7.72
C ASP A 29 7.27 -11.72 7.12
N LYS A 30 6.12 -12.07 7.69
CA LYS A 30 5.30 -13.21 7.26
C LYS A 30 4.87 -13.16 5.78
N ASN A 31 5.01 -12.00 5.13
CA ASN A 31 4.70 -11.83 3.72
C ASN A 31 5.97 -11.82 2.86
N GLY A 32 7.19 -11.83 3.39
CA GLY A 32 8.42 -11.82 2.60
C GLY A 32 8.97 -10.43 2.28
N GLY A 33 8.47 -9.38 2.93
CA GLY A 33 9.05 -8.04 2.82
C GLY A 33 9.81 -7.63 4.08
N HIS A 34 10.61 -6.57 3.96
CA HIS A 34 11.31 -6.00 5.10
C HIS A 34 11.52 -4.49 4.96
N ASN A 35 11.70 -3.84 6.12
CA ASN A 35 12.14 -2.46 6.21
C ASN A 35 13.66 -2.37 6.13
N CYS A 36 14.17 -1.51 5.26
CA CYS A 36 15.59 -1.19 5.20
C CYS A 36 16.10 -0.64 6.53
N SER A 37 17.19 -1.24 7.04
CA SER A 37 17.88 -0.71 8.20
C SER A 37 18.43 0.69 7.91
N GLU A 38 18.59 1.52 8.95
CA GLU A 38 19.20 2.84 8.83
C GLU A 38 20.61 2.78 8.25
N LYS A 39 21.37 1.72 8.60
CA LYS A 39 22.71 1.48 8.03
C LYS A 39 22.65 1.15 6.54
N SER A 40 21.64 0.41 6.08
CA SER A 40 21.46 0.08 4.65
C SER A 40 20.99 1.30 3.85
N LYS A 41 20.12 2.13 4.46
CA LYS A 41 19.69 3.43 3.91
C LYS A 41 20.87 4.40 3.80
N ALA A 42 21.70 4.48 4.83
CA ALA A 42 22.88 5.34 4.84
C ALA A 42 23.93 4.93 3.80
N LYS A 43 24.00 3.63 3.46
CA LYS A 43 24.86 3.10 2.38
C LYS A 43 24.22 3.19 0.99
N GLY A 44 23.01 3.75 0.86
CA GLY A 44 22.29 3.83 -0.41
C GLY A 44 21.87 2.48 -1.01
N LEU A 45 21.98 1.39 -0.23
CA LEU A 45 21.75 0.04 -0.74
C LEU A 45 20.26 -0.26 -0.94
N CYS A 46 19.40 0.43 -0.20
CA CYS A 46 17.95 0.31 -0.33
C CYS A 46 17.23 1.45 0.39
N THR A 47 15.97 1.69 0.03
CA THR A 47 15.13 2.73 0.63
C THR A 47 13.76 2.16 1.03
N GLY A 48 13.27 2.52 2.23
CA GLY A 48 11.90 2.19 2.67
C GLY A 48 11.65 0.70 3.00
N TYR A 49 10.39 0.28 2.89
CA TYR A 49 9.96 -1.12 2.94
C TYR A 49 10.00 -1.69 1.52
N HIS A 50 10.57 -2.87 1.35
CA HIS A 50 10.58 -3.52 0.05
C HIS A 50 10.30 -5.02 0.19
N TYR A 51 9.72 -5.58 -0.87
CA TYR A 51 9.17 -6.93 -0.91
C TYR A 51 9.96 -7.77 -1.90
N HIS A 52 10.53 -8.87 -1.44
CA HIS A 52 11.21 -9.83 -2.33
C HIS A 52 10.23 -10.96 -2.60
N ASN A 53 9.53 -10.88 -3.74
CA ASN A 53 8.67 -11.97 -4.18
C ASN A 53 9.59 -13.10 -4.67
N GLY A 54 9.83 -14.08 -3.80
CA GLY A 54 10.72 -15.19 -4.07
C GLY A 54 10.21 -16.08 -5.19
N ASN A 55 10.59 -15.76 -6.43
CA ASN A 55 10.83 -16.77 -7.46
C ASN A 55 12.30 -16.62 -7.88
N GLY A 56 13.14 -17.50 -7.32
CA GLY A 56 14.58 -17.46 -7.53
C GLY A 56 14.98 -17.77 -8.97
N GLY A 57 15.90 -16.97 -9.49
CA GLY A 57 16.68 -17.23 -10.69
C GLY A 57 17.90 -16.34 -10.67
N GLY A 58 19.05 -16.90 -10.28
CA GLY A 58 20.28 -16.18 -10.00
C GLY A 58 20.98 -15.59 -11.23
N GLY A 59 21.92 -14.69 -10.95
CA GLY A 59 22.86 -14.14 -11.93
C GLY A 59 23.72 -13.04 -11.31
N SER A 60 24.88 -13.41 -10.79
CA SER A 60 25.97 -12.50 -10.38
C SER A 60 26.55 -11.76 -11.58
N SER A 61 27.08 -10.55 -11.32
CA SER A 61 28.15 -9.79 -12.01
C SER A 61 27.70 -8.34 -12.19
N SER A 62 28.54 -7.31 -12.18
CA SER A 62 29.95 -7.10 -11.88
C SER A 62 30.08 -5.58 -11.75
N GLY A 63 31.23 -5.10 -11.24
CA GLY A 63 31.56 -3.71 -10.96
C GLY A 63 31.10 -2.68 -11.99
N GLY A 64 30.71 -1.52 -11.48
CA GLY A 64 30.34 -0.35 -12.27
C GLY A 64 30.15 0.86 -11.37
N GLN A 65 31.26 1.51 -11.01
CA GLN A 65 31.25 2.85 -10.45
C GLN A 65 30.43 3.76 -11.39
N SER A 66 29.36 4.36 -10.88
CA SER A 66 28.74 5.49 -11.55
C SER A 66 28.49 6.60 -10.54
N ASN A 67 29.27 7.66 -10.72
CA ASN A 67 29.04 8.97 -10.14
C ASN A 67 27.69 9.48 -10.66
N TYR A 68 26.62 9.23 -9.92
CA TYR A 68 25.36 9.95 -10.08
C TYR A 68 25.23 10.95 -8.95
N THR A 69 25.69 12.18 -9.18
CA THR A 69 25.17 13.34 -8.44
C THR A 69 23.73 13.53 -8.91
N GLN A 70 22.80 12.81 -8.31
CA GLN A 70 21.38 12.94 -8.59
C GLN A 70 20.90 14.25 -7.96
N PRO A 71 20.25 15.16 -8.72
CA PRO A 71 19.52 16.27 -8.12
C PRO A 71 18.51 15.68 -7.14
N THR A 72 18.46 16.18 -5.91
CA THR A 72 17.42 15.82 -4.93
C THR A 72 16.07 16.32 -5.43
N THR A 73 15.45 15.54 -6.31
CA THR A 73 14.05 15.69 -6.66
C THR A 73 13.25 15.38 -5.40
N ALA A 74 12.60 16.40 -4.84
CA ALA A 74 11.63 16.20 -3.77
C ALA A 74 10.65 15.09 -4.17
N ILE A 75 10.49 14.08 -3.32
CA ILE A 75 9.53 12.99 -3.52
C ILE A 75 8.13 13.64 -3.55
N GLN A 76 7.62 13.92 -4.75
CA GLN A 76 6.23 14.33 -4.92
C GLN A 76 5.35 13.17 -4.50
N ALA A 77 4.36 13.44 -3.64
CA ALA A 77 3.33 12.48 -3.33
C ALA A 77 2.73 11.95 -4.66
N PRO A 78 2.47 10.64 -4.79
CA PRO A 78 1.99 10.07 -6.04
C PRO A 78 0.71 10.80 -6.48
N ALA A 79 0.76 11.38 -7.68
CA ALA A 79 -0.36 12.09 -8.26
C ALA A 79 -1.51 11.09 -8.50
N LEU A 80 -2.64 11.32 -7.84
CA LEU A 80 -3.84 10.51 -8.04
C LEU A 80 -4.57 11.01 -9.30
N THR A 81 -4.79 10.12 -10.27
CA THR A 81 -5.53 10.45 -11.48
C THR A 81 -7.02 10.44 -11.17
N LYS A 82 -7.70 11.59 -11.30
CA LYS A 82 -9.15 11.68 -11.07
C LYS A 82 -9.93 10.85 -12.10
N VAL A 83 -10.99 10.20 -11.64
CA VAL A 83 -11.89 9.36 -12.45
C VAL A 83 -13.31 9.89 -12.31
N ALA A 84 -13.99 10.11 -13.43
CA ALA A 84 -15.40 10.50 -13.42
C ALA A 84 -16.29 9.29 -13.09
N VAL A 85 -17.39 9.51 -12.37
CA VAL A 85 -18.35 8.45 -12.04
C VAL A 85 -19.73 8.84 -12.55
N TYR A 86 -20.36 7.91 -13.27
CA TYR A 86 -21.76 7.97 -13.66
C TYR A 86 -22.49 6.83 -12.96
N LEU A 87 -23.60 7.15 -12.31
CA LEU A 87 -24.49 6.17 -11.69
C LEU A 87 -25.84 6.28 -12.37
N ASN A 88 -26.31 5.19 -12.97
CA ASN A 88 -27.54 5.16 -13.77
C ASN A 88 -27.57 6.31 -14.81
N ASN A 89 -26.47 6.48 -15.55
CA ASN A 89 -26.25 7.55 -16.54
C ASN A 89 -26.22 8.99 -15.99
N VAL A 90 -26.30 9.20 -14.68
CA VAL A 90 -26.19 10.51 -14.05
C VAL A 90 -24.77 10.74 -13.54
N LYS A 91 -24.13 11.84 -13.97
CA LYS A 91 -22.78 12.22 -13.53
C LYS A 91 -22.80 12.56 -12.03
N GLN A 92 -21.90 11.95 -11.29
CA GLN A 92 -21.78 12.11 -9.85
C GLN A 92 -20.64 13.08 -9.50
N SER A 93 -20.86 13.94 -8.51
CA SER A 93 -19.87 14.90 -8.01
C SER A 93 -19.49 14.56 -6.57
N TYR A 94 -18.82 13.43 -6.38
CA TYR A 94 -18.39 12.99 -5.06
C TYR A 94 -17.16 13.74 -4.55
N THR A 95 -17.11 13.95 -3.24
CA THR A 95 -15.96 14.52 -2.51
C THR A 95 -15.57 13.57 -1.37
N PRO A 96 -14.38 12.94 -1.43
CA PRO A 96 -13.44 12.93 -2.56
C PRO A 96 -14.03 12.23 -3.79
N SER A 97 -13.57 12.64 -4.97
CA SER A 97 -13.91 11.96 -6.23
C SER A 97 -13.21 10.60 -6.32
N ALA A 98 -13.69 9.74 -7.20
CA ALA A 98 -12.97 8.53 -7.56
C ALA A 98 -11.60 8.88 -8.17
N TYR A 99 -10.64 7.99 -7.98
CA TYR A 99 -9.30 8.17 -8.52
C TYR A 99 -8.63 6.84 -8.82
N MET A 100 -7.62 6.84 -9.68
CA MET A 100 -6.79 5.70 -9.95
C MET A 100 -5.47 5.79 -9.16
N LYS A 101 -5.10 4.67 -8.54
CA LYS A 101 -3.85 4.50 -7.79
C LYS A 101 -3.28 3.13 -8.10
N ASN A 102 -2.03 3.08 -8.56
CA ASN A 102 -1.34 1.83 -8.92
C ASN A 102 -2.15 0.92 -9.84
N GLY A 103 -2.80 1.50 -10.87
CA GLY A 103 -3.64 0.75 -11.81
C GLY A 103 -4.99 0.26 -11.27
N THR A 104 -5.35 0.62 -10.02
CA THR A 104 -6.68 0.32 -9.45
C THR A 104 -7.50 1.60 -9.31
N THR A 105 -8.70 1.59 -9.87
CA THR A 105 -9.70 2.65 -9.62
C THR A 105 -10.33 2.46 -8.26
N LEU A 106 -10.13 3.44 -7.39
CA LEU A 106 -10.72 3.53 -6.06
C LEU A 106 -11.89 4.51 -6.08
N VAL A 107 -12.98 4.11 -5.43
CA VAL A 107 -14.23 4.86 -5.42
C VAL A 107 -14.77 5.03 -3.99
N PRO A 108 -15.50 6.14 -3.70
CA PRO A 108 -16.02 6.39 -2.36
C PRO A 108 -17.12 5.39 -2.02
N MET A 109 -16.88 4.54 -1.02
CA MET A 109 -17.73 3.39 -0.73
C MET A 109 -19.16 3.82 -0.34
N LYS A 110 -19.30 4.72 0.64
CA LYS A 110 -20.59 5.12 1.20
C LYS A 110 -21.58 5.65 0.15
N PRO A 111 -21.29 6.73 -0.60
CA PRO A 111 -22.28 7.30 -1.52
C PRO A 111 -22.64 6.36 -2.67
N ILE A 112 -21.71 5.52 -3.14
CA ILE A 112 -21.98 4.55 -4.20
C ILE A 112 -22.88 3.43 -3.67
N PHE A 113 -22.56 2.86 -2.50
CA PHE A 113 -23.38 1.79 -1.92
C PHE A 113 -24.78 2.30 -1.55
N GLU A 114 -24.90 3.53 -1.03
CA GLU A 114 -26.18 4.18 -0.74
C GLU A 114 -27.01 4.39 -2.01
N ALA A 115 -26.41 4.87 -3.09
CA ALA A 115 -27.07 5.02 -4.38
C ALA A 115 -27.48 3.67 -5.01
N LEU A 116 -26.81 2.58 -4.63
CA LEU A 116 -27.17 1.21 -5.00
C LEU A 116 -28.19 0.55 -4.04
N GLY A 117 -28.74 1.32 -3.09
CA GLY A 117 -29.80 0.89 -2.17
C GLY A 117 -29.31 0.20 -0.90
N ALA A 118 -28.04 0.33 -0.54
CA ALA A 118 -27.52 -0.15 0.75
C ALA A 118 -27.53 0.95 1.81
N THR A 119 -27.61 0.57 3.08
CA THR A 119 -27.28 1.45 4.22
C THR A 119 -25.82 1.23 4.58
N VAL A 120 -25.08 2.29 4.90
CA VAL A 120 -23.65 2.19 5.22
C VAL A 120 -23.34 2.87 6.54
N SER A 121 -22.67 2.14 7.43
CA SER A 121 -22.20 2.63 8.73
C SER A 121 -20.70 2.42 8.87
N TYR A 122 -20.04 3.35 9.55
CA TYR A 122 -18.63 3.24 9.92
C TYR A 122 -18.49 3.20 11.44
N ASP A 123 -17.79 2.19 11.93
CA ASP A 123 -17.38 2.09 13.32
C ASP A 123 -15.93 2.54 13.44
N SER A 124 -15.72 3.67 14.12
CA SER A 124 -14.39 4.27 14.32
C SER A 124 -13.52 3.51 15.31
N ALA A 125 -14.12 2.81 16.29
CA ALA A 125 -13.39 2.04 17.28
C ALA A 125 -12.76 0.80 16.64
N THR A 126 -13.51 0.12 15.77
CA THR A 126 -13.03 -1.09 15.08
C THR A 126 -12.47 -0.81 13.68
N LYS A 127 -12.59 0.42 13.18
CA LYS A 127 -12.21 0.86 11.82
C LYS A 127 -12.87 0.00 10.74
N LYS A 128 -14.14 -0.35 10.94
CA LYS A 128 -14.92 -1.20 10.03
C LYS A 128 -16.03 -0.40 9.36
N VAL A 129 -16.19 -0.59 8.05
CA VAL A 129 -17.36 -0.17 7.31
C VAL A 129 -18.28 -1.37 7.16
N THR A 130 -19.55 -1.19 7.53
CA THR A 130 -20.62 -2.17 7.33
C THR A 130 -21.63 -1.60 6.35
N ALA A 131 -21.92 -2.34 5.28
CA ALA A 131 -22.99 -2.03 4.35
C ALA A 131 -24.07 -3.12 4.39
N THR A 132 -25.34 -2.73 4.45
CA THR A 132 -26.47 -3.66 4.49
C THR A 132 -27.47 -3.33 3.39
N LYS A 133 -27.79 -4.31 2.55
CA LYS A 133 -28.83 -4.22 1.51
C LYS A 133 -29.73 -5.45 1.63
N ASN A 134 -31.00 -5.25 1.98
CA ASN A 134 -31.93 -6.34 2.32
C ASN A 134 -31.30 -7.23 3.42
N SER A 135 -31.28 -8.56 3.22
CA SER A 135 -30.62 -9.51 4.14
C SER A 135 -29.10 -9.63 3.96
N LYS A 136 -28.51 -8.94 2.97
CA LYS A 136 -27.08 -9.02 2.68
C LYS A 136 -26.31 -8.00 3.50
N LYS A 137 -25.35 -8.48 4.30
CA LYS A 137 -24.45 -7.65 5.12
C LYS A 137 -23.01 -7.81 4.65
N ILE A 138 -22.36 -6.69 4.36
CA ILE A 138 -20.98 -6.62 3.89
C ILE A 138 -20.16 -5.87 4.94
N VAL A 139 -19.05 -6.45 5.39
CA VAL A 139 -18.17 -5.83 6.39
C VAL A 139 -16.75 -5.80 5.85
N ILE A 140 -16.12 -4.63 5.88
CA ILE A 140 -14.72 -4.45 5.51
C ILE A 140 -13.99 -3.56 6.51
N GLY A 141 -12.78 -3.98 6.91
CA GLY A 141 -11.88 -3.17 7.72
C GLY A 141 -11.01 -2.26 6.86
N VAL A 142 -10.78 -1.02 7.30
CA VAL A 142 -9.79 -0.14 6.67
C VAL A 142 -8.41 -0.78 6.78
N GLY A 143 -7.66 -0.79 5.67
CA GLY A 143 -6.36 -1.43 5.52
C GLY A 143 -6.42 -2.89 5.09
N ASN A 144 -7.61 -3.51 5.08
CA ASN A 144 -7.75 -4.92 4.73
C ASN A 144 -8.06 -5.10 3.25
N LYS A 145 -7.60 -6.24 2.71
CA LYS A 145 -7.96 -6.72 1.36
C LYS A 145 -9.11 -7.74 1.38
N THR A 146 -9.64 -8.09 2.55
CA THR A 146 -10.71 -9.09 2.66
C THR A 146 -11.95 -8.43 3.23
N ALA A 147 -13.05 -8.52 2.49
CA ALA A 147 -14.38 -8.20 2.95
C ALA A 147 -15.15 -9.48 3.28
N TYR A 148 -15.98 -9.43 4.30
CA TYR A 148 -16.89 -10.52 4.68
C TYR A 148 -18.28 -10.19 4.20
N VAL A 149 -18.95 -11.15 3.58
CA VAL A 149 -20.32 -11.01 3.09
C VAL A 149 -21.16 -12.09 3.75
N ASP A 150 -22.17 -11.68 4.49
CA ASP A 150 -23.24 -12.54 4.96
C ASP A 150 -24.45 -12.36 4.06
N ASP A 151 -24.98 -13.46 3.54
CA ASP A 151 -26.22 -13.48 2.77
C ASP A 151 -27.14 -14.53 3.39
N ASN A 152 -28.13 -14.07 4.15
CA ASN A 152 -29.08 -14.93 4.85
C ASN A 152 -28.40 -16.03 5.71
N GLY A 153 -27.33 -15.68 6.43
CA GLY A 153 -26.59 -16.61 7.29
C GLY A 153 -25.54 -17.45 6.56
N THR A 154 -25.43 -17.34 5.23
CA THR A 154 -24.30 -17.90 4.49
C THR A 154 -23.17 -16.88 4.42
N THR A 155 -22.08 -17.14 5.15
CA THR A 155 -20.91 -16.27 5.14
C THR A 155 -19.93 -16.66 4.03
N SER A 156 -19.46 -15.66 3.29
CA SER A 156 -18.43 -15.76 2.26
C SER A 156 -17.45 -14.58 2.35
N THR A 157 -16.36 -14.63 1.59
CA THR A 157 -15.35 -13.57 1.56
C THR A 157 -15.08 -13.06 0.15
N ILE A 158 -14.88 -11.75 0.00
CA ILE A 158 -14.43 -11.12 -1.24
C ILE A 158 -13.01 -10.59 -1.02
N SER A 159 -12.08 -10.99 -1.90
CA SER A 159 -10.73 -10.43 -1.95
C SER A 159 -10.69 -9.20 -2.85
N LEU A 160 -10.13 -8.11 -2.34
CA LEU A 160 -9.93 -6.85 -3.03
C LEU A 160 -8.56 -6.81 -3.70
N SER A 161 -8.48 -6.16 -4.87
CA SER A 161 -7.21 -5.92 -5.57
C SER A 161 -6.30 -4.93 -4.82
N HIS A 162 -6.90 -3.95 -4.16
CA HIS A 162 -6.24 -2.93 -3.34
C HIS A 162 -6.95 -2.83 -1.99
N PRO A 163 -6.24 -2.69 -0.85
CA PRO A 163 -6.88 -2.61 0.45
C PRO A 163 -7.86 -1.43 0.50
N ALA A 164 -8.93 -1.55 1.30
CA ALA A 164 -9.75 -0.39 1.61
C ALA A 164 -8.88 0.67 2.30
N GLU A 165 -8.93 1.91 1.84
CA GLU A 165 -8.12 2.99 2.41
C GLU A 165 -8.95 4.22 2.70
N VAL A 166 -8.51 5.03 3.67
CA VAL A 166 -9.13 6.32 3.94
C VAL A 166 -8.40 7.38 3.14
N TYR A 167 -9.14 8.12 2.32
CA TYR A 167 -8.65 9.29 1.60
C TYR A 167 -9.58 10.46 1.88
N GLN A 168 -9.03 11.58 2.36
CA GLN A 168 -9.79 12.77 2.74
C GLN A 168 -11.02 12.45 3.64
N GLY A 169 -10.82 11.58 4.64
CA GLY A 169 -11.88 11.20 5.59
C GLY A 169 -12.92 10.21 5.04
N THR A 170 -12.81 9.77 3.79
CA THR A 170 -13.74 8.83 3.17
C THR A 170 -13.09 7.48 2.92
N THR A 171 -13.82 6.40 3.20
CA THR A 171 -13.35 5.05 2.85
C THR A 171 -13.50 4.82 1.36
N MET A 172 -12.37 4.55 0.72
CA MET A 172 -12.22 4.24 -0.69
C MET A 172 -12.01 2.73 -0.87
N VAL A 173 -12.72 2.16 -1.84
CA VAL A 173 -12.64 0.72 -2.17
C VAL A 173 -12.43 0.52 -3.67
N PRO A 174 -11.84 -0.59 -4.11
CA PRO A 174 -11.72 -0.91 -5.53
C PRO A 174 -13.08 -0.94 -6.21
N LEU A 175 -13.17 -0.37 -7.39
CA LEU A 175 -14.38 -0.37 -8.19
C LEU A 175 -14.97 -1.79 -8.39
N ARG A 176 -14.11 -2.78 -8.65
CA ARG A 176 -14.51 -4.19 -8.83
C ARG A 176 -15.27 -4.75 -7.62
N PHE A 177 -14.89 -4.32 -6.42
CA PHE A 177 -15.55 -4.75 -5.18
C PHE A 177 -17.02 -4.31 -5.14
N VAL A 178 -17.35 -3.13 -5.68
CA VAL A 178 -18.74 -2.64 -5.76
C VAL A 178 -19.62 -3.63 -6.53
N SER A 179 -19.16 -4.09 -7.69
CA SER A 179 -19.89 -5.06 -8.52
C SER A 179 -20.05 -6.40 -7.81
N GLN A 180 -18.97 -6.92 -7.20
CA GLN A 180 -19.01 -8.20 -6.50
C GLN A 180 -19.88 -8.18 -5.24
N ALA A 181 -19.88 -7.08 -4.49
CA ALA A 181 -20.59 -6.98 -3.23
C ALA A 181 -22.10 -6.77 -3.40
N LEU A 182 -22.52 -5.96 -4.39
CA LEU A 182 -23.91 -5.54 -4.55
C LEU A 182 -24.57 -6.00 -5.86
N GLY A 183 -23.84 -6.72 -6.73
CA GLY A 183 -24.35 -7.21 -8.01
C GLY A 183 -24.56 -6.12 -9.06
N ALA A 184 -23.98 -4.93 -8.86
CA ALA A 184 -24.06 -3.83 -9.81
C ALA A 184 -23.28 -4.13 -11.09
N GLU A 185 -23.78 -3.64 -12.22
CA GLU A 185 -23.03 -3.64 -13.47
C GLU A 185 -22.07 -2.46 -13.48
N VAL A 186 -20.81 -2.72 -13.84
CA VAL A 186 -19.75 -1.74 -13.78
C VAL A 186 -18.91 -1.81 -15.04
N THR A 187 -18.80 -0.67 -15.72
CA THR A 187 -17.96 -0.51 -16.92
C THR A 187 -16.99 0.63 -16.69
N PHE A 188 -15.75 0.46 -17.17
CA PHE A 188 -14.73 1.50 -17.16
C PHE A 188 -14.32 1.85 -18.59
N ASP A 189 -14.40 3.13 -18.93
CA ASP A 189 -13.87 3.71 -20.17
C ASP A 189 -12.49 4.30 -19.85
N GLU A 190 -11.44 3.58 -20.26
CA GLU A 190 -10.05 3.97 -19.99
C GLU A 190 -9.67 5.27 -20.72
N ALA A 191 -10.15 5.45 -21.96
CA ALA A 191 -9.83 6.63 -22.77
C ALA A 191 -10.41 7.91 -22.16
N LYS A 192 -11.61 7.81 -21.57
CA LYS A 192 -12.27 8.93 -20.89
C LYS A 192 -12.03 8.99 -19.38
N LEU A 193 -11.31 8.02 -18.82
CA LEU A 193 -11.16 7.83 -17.37
C LEU A 193 -12.50 7.95 -16.64
N THR A 194 -13.50 7.21 -17.13
CA THR A 194 -14.88 7.31 -16.67
C THR A 194 -15.42 5.95 -16.27
N VAL A 195 -16.06 5.88 -15.11
CA VAL A 195 -16.74 4.71 -14.58
C VAL A 195 -18.25 4.88 -14.76
N TYR A 196 -18.90 3.85 -15.26
CA TYR A 196 -20.35 3.71 -15.33
C TYR A 196 -20.79 2.61 -14.39
N ILE A 197 -21.73 2.92 -13.50
CA ILE A 197 -22.33 1.99 -12.53
C ILE A 197 -23.82 1.95 -12.79
N THR A 198 -24.38 0.77 -12.99
CA THR A 198 -25.81 0.57 -13.23
C THR A 198 -26.38 -0.42 -12.21
N THR A 199 -27.49 -0.03 -11.59
CA THR A 199 -28.28 -0.94 -10.74
C THR A 199 -29.01 -1.97 -11.60
N LYS A 200 -28.96 -3.24 -11.21
CA LYS A 200 -29.85 -4.28 -11.76
C LYS A 200 -31.25 -4.18 -11.17
#